data_AF-A0ABC8SXC4-F1
#
_entry.id   AF-A0ABC8SXC4-F1
#
_cell.length_a   1.000
_cell.length_b   1.000
_cell.length_c   1.000
_cell.angle_alpha   90.00
_cell.angle_beta   90.00
_cell.angle_gamma   90.00
#
_symmetry.space_group_name_H-M   'P 1'
#
loop_
_entity.id
_entity.type
_entity.pdbx_description
1 polymer ?
#
loop_
_entity_poly.entity_id
_entity_poly.type
_entity_poly.pdbx_seq_one_letter_code
_entity_poly.pdbx_strand_id
1 'polypeptide(L)'
;MCIQVFDYDTFSADDIMGEAEIDIQPMIASAMAFGDAGMFGDMQIGKWLKSHDNALLEDSTVNIVDGKVKQAVSLKLQNVESGEIYLELEWMPLEQ
;
A
#
# COMPACT_ATOMS: atom_id res chain seq x y z
N MET A 1 -6.15 5.89 0.85
CA MET A 1 -7.00 4.70 1.07
C MET A 1 -6.96 4.39 2.57
N CYS A 2 -8.07 4.02 3.19
CA CYS A 2 -8.11 3.63 4.61
C CYS A 2 -8.33 2.11 4.72
N ILE A 3 -7.62 1.47 5.65
CA ILE A 3 -7.78 0.06 6.01
C ILE A 3 -8.17 0.00 7.48
N GLN A 4 -9.15 -0.84 7.79
CA GLN A 4 -9.60 -1.11 9.16
C GLN A 4 -9.63 -2.62 9.37
N VAL A 5 -9.14 -3.06 10.54
CA VAL A 5 -9.16 -4.46 10.97
C VAL A 5 -10.25 -4.63 12.00
N PHE A 6 -10.97 -5.73 11.90
CA PHE A 6 -12.04 -6.08 12.83
C PHE A 6 -11.88 -7.53 13.30
N ASP A 7 -12.23 -7.77 14.57
CA ASP A 7 -12.41 -9.14 15.07
C ASP A 7 -13.82 -9.60 14.71
N TYR A 8 -13.94 -10.80 14.15
CA TYR A 8 -15.23 -11.31 13.71
C TYR A 8 -15.94 -12.01 14.86
N ASP A 9 -17.10 -11.48 15.24
CA ASP A 9 -17.93 -12.02 16.30
C ASP A 9 -19.22 -12.67 15.77
N THR A 10 -19.51 -13.88 16.24
CA THR A 10 -20.67 -14.66 15.73
C THR A 10 -22.01 -14.15 16.27
N PHE A 11 -22.02 -13.56 17.47
CA PHE A 11 -23.24 -13.18 18.19
C PHE A 11 -23.25 -11.74 18.70
N SER A 12 -22.17 -11.00 18.48
CA SER A 12 -21.98 -9.58 18.82
C SER A 12 -21.60 -8.78 17.58
N ALA A 13 -21.47 -7.46 17.73
CA ALA A 13 -20.87 -6.63 16.69
C ALA A 13 -19.36 -6.80 16.74
N ASP A 14 -18.73 -6.78 15.57
CA ASP A 14 -17.28 -6.90 15.42
C ASP A 14 -16.52 -5.75 16.10
N ASP A 15 -15.46 -6.07 16.84
CA ASP A 15 -14.62 -5.10 17.53
C ASP A 15 -13.53 -4.53 16.61
N ILE A 16 -13.23 -3.24 16.73
CA ILE A 16 -12.16 -2.58 15.95
C ILE A 16 -10.80 -3.03 16.50
N MET A 17 -9.96 -3.60 15.62
CA MET A 17 -8.58 -4.03 15.91
C MET A 17 -7.52 -3.08 15.32
N GLY A 18 -7.92 -1.86 14.96
CA GLY A 18 -7.04 -0.79 14.51
C GLY A 18 -7.20 -0.45 13.03
N GLU A 19 -6.55 0.64 12.64
CA GLU A 19 -6.68 1.21 11.29
C GLU A 19 -5.36 1.80 10.77
N ALA A 20 -5.25 1.95 9.46
CA ALA A 20 -4.11 2.63 8.83
C ALA A 20 -4.52 3.29 7.52
N GLU A 21 -3.91 4.42 7.22
CA GLU A 21 -4.05 5.08 5.93
C GLU A 21 -2.88 4.74 5.01
N ILE A 22 -3.17 4.65 3.72
CA ILE A 22 -2.22 4.47 2.63
C ILE A 22 -2.32 5.65 1.67
N ASP A 23 -1.20 6.34 1.44
CA ASP A 23 -1.08 7.28 0.34
C ASP A 23 -0.79 6.53 -0.97
N ILE A 24 -1.78 6.55 -1.86
CA ILE A 24 -1.71 5.90 -3.18
C ILE A 24 -1.13 6.83 -4.26
N GLN A 25 -0.96 8.13 -3.97
CA GLN A 25 -0.47 9.10 -4.96
C GLN A 25 0.91 8.74 -5.52
N PRO A 26 1.89 8.27 -4.73
CA PRO A 26 3.18 7.85 -5.27
C PRO A 26 3.06 6.74 -6.32
N MET A 27 2.20 5.74 -6.10
CA MET A 27 1.97 4.67 -7.08
C MET A 27 1.30 5.18 -8.34
N ILE A 28 0.24 5.99 -8.21
CA ILE A 28 -0.49 6.54 -9.36
C ILE A 28 0.44 7.43 -10.21
N ALA A 29 1.19 8.33 -9.57
CA ALA A 29 2.13 9.22 -10.26
C ALA A 29 3.20 8.41 -11.02
N SER A 30 3.78 7.39 -10.38
CA SER A 30 4.75 6.50 -11.02
C SER A 30 4.13 5.70 -12.16
N ALA A 31 2.96 5.09 -11.98
CA ALA A 31 2.30 4.33 -13.04
C ALA A 31 1.98 5.20 -14.27
N MET A 32 1.48 6.42 -14.07
CA MET A 32 1.20 7.35 -15.15
C MET A 32 2.46 7.86 -15.86
N ALA A 33 3.56 8.06 -15.14
CA ALA A 33 4.81 8.56 -15.71
C ALA A 33 5.53 7.51 -16.58
N PHE A 34 5.42 6.23 -16.22
CA PHE A 34 6.08 5.13 -16.93
C PHE A 34 5.19 4.46 -17.98
N GLY A 35 3.86 4.62 -17.89
CA GLY A 35 2.93 4.14 -18.92
C GLY A 35 2.95 2.62 -19.04
N ASP A 36 3.48 2.10 -20.15
CA ASP A 36 3.62 0.65 -20.37
C ASP A 36 4.84 0.10 -19.63
N ALA A 37 4.60 -0.40 -18.41
CA ALA A 37 5.62 -1.01 -17.57
C ALA A 37 6.28 -2.25 -18.21
N GLY A 38 5.63 -2.91 -19.18
CA GLY A 38 6.19 -4.04 -19.91
C GLY A 38 7.40 -3.69 -20.78
N MET A 39 7.62 -2.40 -21.06
CA MET A 39 8.78 -1.92 -21.83
C MET A 39 10.05 -1.73 -20.98
N PHE A 40 9.96 -1.80 -19.66
CA PHE A 40 11.06 -1.54 -18.73
C PHE A 40 11.49 -2.83 -18.02
N GLY A 41 12.79 -2.92 -17.70
CA GLY A 41 13.29 -3.94 -16.79
C GLY A 41 12.99 -3.58 -15.33
N ASP A 42 13.27 -4.52 -14.43
CA ASP A 42 13.02 -4.33 -13.00
C ASP A 42 13.77 -3.11 -12.46
N MET A 43 13.03 -2.16 -11.90
CA MET A 43 13.59 -0.91 -11.37
C MET A 43 12.66 -0.22 -10.37
N GLN A 44 13.25 0.58 -9.49
CA GLN A 44 12.48 1.48 -8.63
C GLN A 44 12.07 2.73 -9.40
N ILE A 45 10.77 3.05 -9.37
CA ILE A 45 10.15 4.16 -10.12
C ILE A 45 9.49 5.22 -9.22
N GLY A 46 9.39 4.94 -7.92
CA GLY A 46 8.78 5.84 -6.95
C GLY A 46 9.01 5.39 -5.52
N LYS A 47 8.53 6.19 -4.57
CA LYS A 47 8.49 5.84 -3.15
C LYS A 47 7.53 6.72 -2.36
N TRP A 48 6.93 6.14 -1.33
CA TRP A 48 6.27 6.82 -0.24
C TRP A 48 7.19 6.79 0.99
N LEU A 49 7.66 7.96 1.40
CA LEU A 49 8.63 8.09 2.48
C LEU A 49 7.95 7.91 3.83
N LYS A 50 8.60 7.14 4.71
CA LYS A 50 8.22 7.09 6.12
C LYS A 50 8.41 8.48 6.75
N SER A 51 7.41 8.91 7.50
CA SER A 51 7.45 10.16 8.25
C SER A 51 6.72 9.99 9.58
N HIS A 52 6.71 11.06 10.39
CA HIS A 52 6.09 11.02 11.71
C HIS A 52 4.56 11.14 11.66
N ASP A 53 4.01 11.53 10.52
CA ASP A 53 2.61 11.78 10.23
C ASP A 53 1.97 10.65 9.39
N ASN A 54 2.69 9.56 9.13
CA ASN A 54 2.13 8.39 8.46
C ASN A 54 2.37 7.09 9.24
N ALA A 55 1.65 6.05 8.85
CA ALA A 55 1.64 4.75 9.51
C ALA A 55 2.77 3.81 9.05
N LEU A 56 3.68 4.25 8.17
CA LEU A 56 4.71 3.39 7.59
C LEU A 56 5.72 2.89 8.64
N LEU A 57 6.03 1.59 8.58
CA LEU A 57 7.12 0.99 9.35
C LEU A 57 8.49 1.33 8.73
N GLU A 58 8.54 1.43 7.40
CA GLU A 58 9.71 1.79 6.58
C GLU A 58 9.27 2.49 5.28
N ASP A 59 10.24 3.04 4.53
CA ASP A 59 9.96 3.64 3.21
C ASP A 59 9.32 2.59 2.28
N SER A 60 8.16 2.92 1.70
CA SER A 60 7.46 2.05 0.77
C SER A 60 7.90 2.39 -0.66
N THR A 61 8.51 1.44 -1.36
CA THR A 61 9.01 1.65 -2.73
C THR A 61 7.98 1.23 -3.77
N VAL A 62 7.90 1.99 -4.87
CA VAL A 62 7.13 1.63 -6.06
C VAL A 62 8.12 1.14 -7.10
N ASN A 63 7.94 -0.08 -7.59
CA ASN A 63 8.85 -0.77 -8.49
C ASN A 63 8.13 -1.28 -9.74
N ILE A 64 8.83 -1.34 -10.85
CA ILE A 64 8.49 -2.23 -11.95
C ILE A 64 9.14 -3.57 -11.64
N VAL A 65 8.34 -4.64 -11.63
CA VAL A 65 8.81 -6.03 -11.47
C VAL A 65 8.02 -6.89 -12.45
N ASP A 66 8.72 -7.63 -13.31
CA ASP A 66 8.10 -8.50 -14.33
C ASP A 66 7.06 -7.75 -15.20
N GLY A 67 7.40 -6.53 -15.60
CA GLY A 67 6.52 -5.68 -16.43
C GLY A 67 5.30 -5.11 -15.71
N LYS A 68 5.22 -5.21 -14.38
CA LYS A 68 4.10 -4.72 -13.57
C LYS A 68 4.56 -3.65 -12.58
N VAL A 69 3.71 -2.64 -12.36
CA VAL A 69 3.96 -1.64 -11.31
C VAL A 69 3.41 -2.16 -9.99
N LYS A 70 4.31 -2.32 -9.00
CA LYS A 70 4.00 -2.85 -7.67
C LYS A 70 4.51 -1.93 -6.57
N GLN A 71 3.80 -1.88 -5.44
CA GLN A 71 4.22 -1.16 -4.24
C GLN A 71 4.07 -2.04 -3.00
N ALA A 72 5.17 -2.33 -2.32
CA ALA A 72 5.15 -3.02 -1.02
C ALA A 72 4.91 -1.99 0.09
N VAL A 73 3.97 -2.26 0.99
CA VAL A 73 3.56 -1.36 2.07
C VAL A 73 3.53 -2.11 3.40
N SER A 74 4.26 -1.61 4.39
CA SER A 74 4.26 -2.13 5.77
C SER A 74 3.79 -1.03 6.72
N LEU A 75 2.70 -1.29 7.44
CA LEU A 75 1.98 -0.30 8.24
C LEU A 75 1.87 -0.75 9.68
N LYS A 76 2.05 0.19 10.60
CA LYS A 76 1.65 0.03 12.00
C LYS A 76 0.20 0.46 12.16
N LEU A 77 -0.63 -0.40 12.72
CA LEU A 77 -2.02 -0.05 13.03
C LEU A 77 -2.09 1.04 14.09
N GLN A 78 -2.99 1.98 13.88
CA GLN A 78 -3.31 3.08 14.78
C GLN A 78 -4.55 2.72 15.61
N ASN A 79 -4.75 3.44 16.72
CA ASN A 79 -5.91 3.28 17.60
C ASN A 79 -6.08 1.86 18.18
N VAL A 80 -4.98 1.10 18.29
CA VAL A 80 -4.92 -0.24 18.89
C VAL A 80 -3.61 -0.39 19.68
N GLU A 81 -3.56 -1.32 20.64
CA GLU A 81 -2.37 -1.56 21.48
C GLU A 81 -1.17 -2.07 20.68
N SER A 82 -1.43 -2.93 19.68
CA SER A 82 -0.41 -3.50 18.81
C SER A 82 -1.04 -4.01 17.51
N GLY A 83 -0.24 -4.15 16.47
CA GLY A 83 -0.68 -4.69 15.19
C GLY A 83 0.07 -4.06 14.03
N GLU A 84 0.41 -4.90 13.07
CA GLU A 84 1.10 -4.51 11.85
C GLU A 84 0.43 -5.19 10.66
N ILE A 85 0.42 -4.52 9.52
CA ILE A 85 -0.13 -5.03 8.26
C ILE A 85 0.94 -4.91 7.18
N TYR A 86 1.08 -5.98 6.39
CA TYR A 86 1.99 -6.08 5.25
C TYR A 86 1.17 -6.35 3.99
N LEU A 87 1.31 -5.50 2.98
CA LEU A 87 0.51 -5.53 1.76
C LEU A 87 1.39 -5.31 0.53
N GLU A 88 0.92 -5.78 -0.62
CA GLU A 88 1.44 -5.43 -1.94
C GLU A 88 0.29 -4.87 -2.77
N LEU A 89 0.48 -3.67 -3.33
CA LEU A 89 -0.43 -3.07 -4.30
C LEU A 89 0.11 -3.34 -5.71
N GLU A 90 -0.76 -3.71 -6.64
CA GLU A 90 -0.45 -3.86 -8.06
C GLU A 90 -1.32 -2.90 -8.88
N TRP A 91 -0.70 -2.14 -9.77
CA TRP A 91 -1.42 -1.27 -10.70
C TRP A 91 -1.93 -2.07 -11.90
N MET A 92 -3.22 -1.99 -12.15
CA MET A 92 -3.88 -2.61 -13.31
C MET A 92 -4.33 -1.52 -14.28
N PRO A 93 -3.68 -1.34 -15.44
CA PRO A 93 -4.18 -0.44 -16.47
C PRO A 93 -5.53 -0.96 -17.00
N LEU A 94 -6.45 -0.05 -17.30
CA LEU A 94 -7.69 -0.42 -17.98
C LEU A 94 -7.36 -0.74 -19.45
N GLU A 95 -7.72 -1.93 -19.91
CA GLU A 95 -7.74 -2.25 -21.34
C GLU A 95 -8.76 -1.30 -22.01
N GLN A 96 -8.34 -0.59 -23.07
CA GLN A 96 -9.21 0.25 -23.89
C GLN A 96 -9.87 -0.56 -25.01
#